data_AF-A0A4U9CSY4-F1
#
_entry.id   AF-A0A4U9CSY4-F1
#
_cell.length_a   1.000
_cell.length_b   1.000
_cell.length_c   1.000
_cell.angle_alpha   90.00
_cell.angle_beta   90.00
_cell.angle_gamma   90.00
#
_symmetry.space_group_name_H-M   'P 1'
#
loop_
_entity.id
_entity.type
_entity.pdbx_description
1 polymer ?
#
loop_
_entity_poly.entity_id
_entity_poly.type
_entity_poly.pdbx_seq_one_letter_code
_entity_poly.pdbx_strand_id
1 'polypeptide(L)'
;MSPPYGVWAHICGTDLVRDEPGSSTSWKITCGFPPGVSYMLENRAITKRVLPELFERENIKPIDAYPAQLLENPGGPVAPAD
;
A
#
# COMPACT_ATOMS: atom_id res chain seq x y z
N MET A 1 -5.23 -13.08 25.70
CA MET A 1 -6.17 -13.05 24.56
C MET A 1 -5.33 -13.25 23.31
N SER A 2 -5.67 -14.23 22.47
CA SER A 2 -4.90 -14.54 21.25
C SER A 2 -5.82 -14.36 20.04
N PRO A 3 -5.39 -13.61 19.01
CA PRO A 3 -6.22 -13.40 17.84
C PRO A 3 -6.26 -14.67 16.97
N PRO A 4 -7.36 -14.92 16.25
CA PRO A 4 -7.40 -15.93 15.21
C PRO A 4 -6.21 -15.76 14.24
N TYR A 5 -5.58 -16.88 13.85
CA TYR A 5 -4.44 -16.91 12.92
C TYR A 5 -3.20 -16.10 13.36
N GLY A 6 -3.13 -15.64 14.62
CA GLY A 6 -2.01 -14.82 15.09
C GLY A 6 -1.96 -13.41 14.50
N VAL A 7 -3.02 -12.97 13.80
CA VAL A 7 -3.05 -11.70 13.07
C VAL A 7 -3.94 -10.70 13.81
N TRP A 8 -3.37 -9.56 14.20
CA TRP A 8 -4.12 -8.49 14.87
C TRP A 8 -4.78 -7.51 13.89
N ALA A 9 -4.12 -7.24 12.76
CA ALA A 9 -4.63 -6.39 11.70
C ALA A 9 -4.17 -6.94 10.35
N HIS A 10 -5.12 -7.23 9.46
CA HIS A 10 -4.82 -7.72 8.11
C HIS A 10 -4.33 -6.61 7.17
N ILE A 11 -4.66 -5.36 7.49
CA ILE A 11 -4.30 -4.19 6.69
C ILE A 11 -3.88 -3.06 7.63
N CYS A 12 -2.68 -2.53 7.40
CA CYS A 12 -2.22 -1.29 8.00
C CYS A 12 -1.67 -0.38 6.90
N GLY A 13 -2.05 0.90 6.94
CA GLY A 13 -1.45 1.96 6.14
C GLY A 13 -0.33 2.62 6.93
N THR A 14 0.78 2.94 6.25
CA THR A 14 1.87 3.74 6.81
C THR A 14 1.95 5.04 6.02
N ASP A 15 1.67 6.14 6.67
CA ASP A 15 1.83 7.47 6.10
C ASP A 15 3.30 7.86 6.25
N LEU A 16 3.93 8.25 5.15
CA LEU A 16 5.34 8.65 5.11
C LEU A 16 5.44 10.10 4.67
N VAL A 17 6.17 10.90 5.45
CA VAL A 17 6.51 12.28 5.09
C VAL A 17 8.01 12.36 4.90
N ARG A 18 8.42 12.68 3.66
CA ARG A 18 9.81 12.96 3.32
C ARG A 18 10.09 14.42 3.61
N ASP A 19 11.02 14.67 4.53
CA ASP A 19 11.59 15.98 4.79
C ASP A 19 12.66 16.33 3.71
N GLU A 20 13.46 17.37 3.90
CA GLU A 20 14.48 17.79 2.92
C GLU A 20 15.35 16.63 2.38
N PRO A 21 15.89 16.73 1.15
CA PRO A 21 16.70 15.66 0.57
C PRO A 21 17.88 15.28 1.47
N GLY A 22 17.78 14.13 2.15
CA GLY A 22 18.77 13.64 3.12
C GLY A 22 18.33 13.66 4.58
N SER A 23 17.13 14.17 4.89
CA SER A 23 16.56 14.20 6.25
C SER A 23 15.72 12.96 6.58
N SER A 24 15.45 12.77 7.88
CA SER A 24 14.67 11.66 8.42
C SER A 24 13.23 11.66 7.90
N THR A 25 12.71 10.47 7.60
CA THR A 25 11.30 10.30 7.25
C THR A 25 10.50 10.14 8.54
N SER A 26 9.47 10.96 8.73
CA SER A 26 8.51 10.72 9.81
C SER A 26 7.40 9.79 9.31
N TRP A 27 6.91 8.91 10.19
CA TRP A 27 5.89 7.93 9.84
C TRP A 27 4.75 7.89 10.85
N LYS A 28 3.54 7.64 10.34
CA LYS A 28 2.34 7.35 11.13
C LYS A 28 1.74 6.04 10.66
N ILE A 29 1.32 5.19 11.59
CA ILE A 29 0.70 3.89 11.30
C ILE A 29 -0.81 3.97 11.57
N THR A 30 -1.61 3.55 10.60
CA THR A 30 -3.07 3.42 10.69
C THR A 30 -3.45 1.96 10.45
N CYS A 31 -3.96 1.25 11.46
CA CYS A 31 -4.34 -0.17 11.32
C CYS A 31 -5.86 -0.37 11.32
N GLY A 32 -6.33 -1.42 10.63
CA GLY A 32 -7.72 -1.87 10.63
C GLY A 32 -8.44 -1.53 9.33
N PHE A 33 -8.81 -0.27 9.14
CA PHE A 33 -9.47 0.22 7.93
C PHE A 33 -8.73 1.43 7.36
N PRO A 34 -7.58 1.24 6.67
CA PRO A 34 -6.88 2.35 6.06
C PRO A 34 -7.67 2.85 4.84
N PRO A 35 -8.19 4.09 4.85
CA PRO A 35 -8.79 4.69 3.66
C PRO A 35 -7.69 5.02 2.64
N GLY A 36 -7.98 4.93 1.33
CA GLY A 36 -7.08 5.46 0.29
C GLY A 36 -6.73 4.52 -0.86
N VAL A 37 -6.97 3.21 -0.73
CA VAL A 37 -6.67 2.24 -1.81
C VAL A 37 -7.45 2.55 -3.09
N SER A 38 -8.72 2.96 -2.98
CA SER A 38 -9.54 3.38 -4.13
C SER A 38 -8.92 4.57 -4.85
N TYR A 39 -8.49 5.59 -4.12
CA TYR A 39 -7.81 6.76 -4.68
C TYR A 39 -6.50 6.36 -5.37
N MET A 40 -5.72 5.46 -4.79
CA MET A 40 -4.48 4.96 -5.39
C MET A 40 -4.73 4.31 -6.76
N LEU A 41 -5.75 3.45 -6.87
CA LEU A 41 -6.11 2.75 -8.10
C LEU A 41 -6.68 3.70 -9.16
N GLU A 42 -7.63 4.55 -8.77
CA GLU A 42 -8.28 5.49 -9.71
C GLU A 42 -7.32 6.57 -10.21
N ASN A 43 -6.49 7.14 -9.33
CA ASN A 43 -5.48 8.11 -9.74
C ASN A 43 -4.53 7.47 -10.77
N ARG A 44 -4.11 6.22 -10.56
CA ARG A 44 -3.27 5.51 -11.53
C ARG A 44 -3.97 5.34 -12.88
N ALA A 45 -5.24 4.94 -12.89
CA ALA A 45 -6.00 4.76 -14.12
C ALA A 45 -6.14 6.07 -14.90
N ILE A 46 -6.42 7.18 -14.20
CA ILE A 46 -6.51 8.51 -14.79
C ILE A 46 -5.15 8.95 -15.33
N THR A 47 -4.06 8.81 -14.57
CA THR A 47 -2.71 9.20 -15.04
C THR A 47 -2.30 8.42 -16.29
N LYS A 48 -2.57 7.11 -16.35
CA LYS A 48 -2.31 6.30 -17.56
C LYS A 48 -3.07 6.81 -18.79
N ARG A 49 -4.29 7.33 -18.59
CA ARG A 49 -5.13 7.86 -19.67
C ARG A 49 -4.71 9.26 -20.12
N VAL A 50 -4.28 10.11 -19.18
CA VAL A 50 -3.94 11.53 -19.46
C VAL A 50 -2.48 11.71 -19.88
N LEU A 51 -1.56 10.90 -19.36
CA LEU A 51 -0.11 10.98 -19.58
C LEU A 51 0.48 9.62 -19.95
N PRO A 52 0.08 8.99 -21.07
CA PRO A 52 0.58 7.68 -21.48
C PRO A 52 2.11 7.69 -21.70
N GLU A 53 2.67 8.77 -22.22
CA GLU A 53 4.11 8.92 -22.50
C GLU A 53 5.00 8.84 -21.25
N LEU A 54 4.45 9.16 -20.08
CA LEU A 54 5.15 9.00 -18.80
C LEU A 54 5.43 7.53 -18.51
N PHE A 55 4.49 6.64 -18.84
CA PHE A 55 4.62 5.21 -18.61
C PHE A 55 5.48 4.50 -19.67
N GLU A 56 5.70 5.15 -20.82
CA GLU A 56 6.65 4.66 -21.83
C GLU A 56 8.10 5.02 -21.47
N ARG A 57 8.30 6.17 -20.82
CA ARG A 57 9.63 6.68 -20.47
C ARG A 57 10.13 6.16 -19.14
N GLU A 58 9.25 6.00 -18.16
CA GLU A 58 9.59 5.62 -16.80
C GLU A 58 9.19 4.18 -16.50
N ASN A 59 10.02 3.47 -15.72
CA ASN A 59 9.71 2.09 -15.31
C ASN A 59 8.75 2.06 -14.10
N ILE A 60 7.48 2.35 -14.37
CA ILE A 60 6.45 2.42 -13.32
C ILE A 60 5.82 1.04 -13.08
N LYS A 61 5.92 0.54 -11.84
CA LYS A 61 5.37 -0.77 -11.46
C LYS A 61 3.83 -0.82 -11.48
N PRO A 62 3.22 -1.97 -11.84
CA PRO A 62 1.78 -2.19 -11.78
C PRO A 62 1.28 -2.26 -10.33
N ILE A 63 0.01 -1.88 -10.12
CA ILE A 63 -0.63 -1.83 -8.78
C ILE A 63 -2.03 -2.47 -8.75
N ASP A 64 -2.56 -2.84 -9.92
CA ASP A 64 -3.89 -3.38 -10.15
C ASP A 64 -4.12 -4.76 -9.51
N ALA A 65 -3.04 -5.50 -9.22
CA ALA A 65 -3.11 -6.78 -8.52
C ALA A 65 -3.43 -6.66 -7.02
N TYR A 66 -3.40 -5.46 -6.42
CA TYR A 66 -3.57 -5.27 -4.97
C TYR A 66 -4.85 -5.91 -4.42
N PRO A 67 -6.06 -5.72 -5.01
CA PRO A 67 -7.27 -6.34 -4.48
C PRO A 67 -7.26 -7.87 -4.55
N ALA A 68 -6.67 -8.45 -5.61
CA ALA A 68 -6.54 -9.90 -5.75
C ALA A 68 -5.57 -10.47 -4.70
N GLN A 69 -4.43 -9.82 -4.49
CA GLN A 69 -3.45 -10.20 -3.46
C GLN A 69 -4.02 -10.11 -2.04
N LEU A 70 -4.87 -9.11 -1.77
CA LEU A 70 -5.55 -8.97 -0.49
C LEU A 70 -6.58 -10.10 -0.27
N LEU A 71 -7.30 -10.49 -1.33
CA LEU A 71 -8.26 -11.59 -1.27
C LEU A 71 -7.58 -12.96 -1.07
N GLU A 72 -6.42 -13.17 -1.70
CA GLU A 72 -5.62 -14.41 -1.61
C GLU A 72 -4.93 -14.56 -0.25
N ASN A 73 -4.69 -13.46 0.47
CA ASN A 73 -4.05 -13.45 1.79
C ASN A 73 -5.01 -13.05 2.93
N PRO A 74 -6.10 -13.78 3.20
CA PRO A 74 -6.94 -13.51 4.36
C PRO A 74 -6.31 -13.99 5.69
N GLY A 75 -5.17 -14.70 5.67
CA GLY A 75 -4.52 -15.24 6.88
C GLY A 75 -3.19 -16.00 6.67
N GLY A 76 -2.39 -15.67 5.64
CA GLY A 76 -1.05 -16.25 5.45
C GLY A 76 -0.08 -15.86 6.58
N PRO A 77 1.01 -16.62 6.80
CA PRO A 77 1.86 -16.48 7.98
C PRO A 77 2.36 -15.04 8.11
N VAL A 78 1.90 -14.36 9.16
CA VAL A 78 2.42 -13.05 9.55
C VAL A 78 3.88 -13.29 9.91
N ALA A 79 4.79 -12.62 9.19
CA ALA A 79 6.19 -12.59 9.57
C ALA A 79 6.28 -12.22 11.06
N PRO A 80 7.11 -12.91 11.86
CA PRO A 80 7.21 -12.61 13.27
C PRO A 80 7.48 -11.12 13.43
N ALA A 81 6.72 -10.47 14.33
CA ALA A 81 7.02 -9.13 14.76
C ALA A 81 8.32 -9.23 15.57
N ASP A 82 9.42 -8.78 14.98
CA ASP A 82 10.68 -8.52 15.68
C ASP A 82 10.50 -7.41 16.73
#